data_AF-N8QB99-F1
#
_entry.id   AF-N8QB99-F1
#
_cell.length_a   1.000
_cell.length_b   1.000
_cell.length_c   1.000
_cell.angle_alpha   90.00
_cell.angle_beta   90.00
_cell.angle_gamma   90.00
#
_symmetry.space_group_name_H-M   'P 1'
#
loop_
_entity.id
_entity.type
_entity.pdbx_description
1 polymer ?
#
loop_
_entity_poly.entity_id
_entity_poly.type
_entity_poly.pdbx_seq_one_letter_code
_entity_poly.pdbx_strand_id
1 'polypeptide(L)'
;MQPQESSFFDRVRRPTSDENHDIQPQRIAEVEVEDELIEVEADQEVENDLQLSDELSSMPHEARRVLVYLMRQGTILAAENLKLFDVLCRYETVIRQHLAEVYIQLVLDAKQGVAYIINTENINDENDDTALSDDFPTLIRKRTLTLYDTLVLLILRKYYQERETAGEQKIIIDLERIQASLTPFIPITNHDSKDRKKLSGTLGSVENYRELITLAHN
;
A
#
# COMPACT_ATOMS: atom_id res chain seq x y z
N MET A 1 -22.36 26.59 -33.24
CA MET A 1 -21.49 25.54 -33.81
C MET A 1 -20.20 25.52 -32.99
N GLN A 2 -19.98 24.45 -32.23
CA GLN A 2 -18.75 24.23 -31.46
C GLN A 2 -17.59 23.89 -32.42
N PRO A 3 -16.33 24.29 -32.12
CA PRO A 3 -15.16 23.70 -32.75
C PRO A 3 -14.73 22.46 -31.96
N GLN A 4 -14.57 21.33 -32.65
CA GLN A 4 -13.93 20.13 -32.11
C GLN A 4 -12.40 20.30 -32.13
N GLU A 5 -11.78 19.90 -31.03
CA GLU A 5 -10.33 19.86 -30.81
C GLU A 5 -9.64 18.94 -31.83
N SER A 6 -8.68 19.50 -32.58
CA SER A 6 -7.77 18.71 -33.42
C SER A 6 -6.77 17.99 -32.52
N SER A 7 -6.86 16.67 -32.48
CA SER A 7 -6.05 15.80 -31.63
C SER A 7 -4.56 15.81 -32.03
N PHE A 8 -3.71 15.99 -31.02
CA PHE A 8 -2.25 16.02 -31.03
C PHE A 8 -1.57 14.86 -31.79
N PHE A 9 -2.23 13.70 -31.87
CA PHE A 9 -1.68 12.49 -32.47
C PHE A 9 -1.55 12.53 -34.01
N ASP A 10 -2.23 13.46 -34.69
CA ASP A 10 -2.17 13.57 -36.15
C ASP A 10 -0.85 14.20 -36.65
N ARG A 11 -0.12 14.89 -35.76
CA ARG A 11 1.12 15.59 -36.10
C ARG A 11 2.37 14.70 -36.10
N VAL A 12 2.29 13.50 -35.51
CA VAL A 12 3.45 12.61 -35.30
C VAL A 12 3.51 11.46 -36.32
N ARG A 13 2.49 11.30 -37.18
CA ARG A 13 2.49 10.29 -38.25
C ARG A 13 2.51 10.92 -39.64
N ARG A 14 3.66 11.44 -40.08
CA ARG A 14 3.98 11.39 -41.51
C ARG A 14 5.38 10.80 -41.72
N PRO A 15 5.50 9.64 -42.40
CA PRO A 15 6.76 9.20 -42.95
C PRO A 15 7.12 10.09 -44.15
N THR A 16 8.38 10.47 -44.22
CA THR A 16 8.98 11.23 -45.32
C THR A 16 9.20 10.32 -46.52
N SER A 17 8.63 10.67 -47.66
CA SER A 17 9.02 10.13 -48.96
C SER A 17 8.95 11.24 -50.01
N ASP A 18 10.15 11.59 -50.46
CA ASP A 18 10.60 12.13 -51.74
C ASP A 18 9.95 13.39 -52.33
N GLU A 19 10.78 14.42 -52.53
CA GLU A 19 10.99 14.98 -53.87
C GLU A 19 12.34 15.73 -54.01
N ASN A 20 13.16 15.18 -54.91
CA ASN A 20 14.32 15.69 -55.64
C ASN A 20 14.77 17.16 -55.46
N HIS A 21 16.05 17.33 -55.13
CA HIS A 21 16.88 18.38 -55.74
C HIS A 21 18.24 17.86 -56.17
N ASP A 22 18.51 18.05 -57.45
CA ASP A 22 19.66 17.61 -58.23
C ASP A 22 20.83 18.57 -58.00
N ILE A 23 21.94 18.13 -57.38
CA ILE A 23 23.23 18.86 -57.38
C ILE A 23 24.38 17.85 -57.49
N GLN A 24 25.13 17.94 -58.59
CA GLN A 24 26.30 17.11 -58.93
C GLN A 24 27.50 17.33 -57.98
N PRO A 25 28.44 16.36 -57.88
CA PRO A 25 29.42 16.30 -56.80
C PRO A 25 30.65 17.18 -57.08
N GLN A 26 30.96 18.12 -56.17
CA GLN A 26 32.27 18.78 -56.11
C GLN A 26 33.00 18.40 -54.83
N ARG A 27 33.99 17.52 -55.03
CA ARG A 27 35.25 17.30 -54.30
C ARG A 27 35.33 17.82 -52.85
N ILE A 28 35.34 16.86 -51.92
CA ILE A 28 35.67 17.04 -50.50
C ILE A 28 37.04 17.72 -50.38
N ALA A 29 37.07 18.90 -49.77
CA ALA A 29 38.27 19.44 -49.14
C ALA A 29 38.16 19.13 -47.64
N GLU A 30 39.08 18.31 -47.15
CA GLU A 30 39.22 17.99 -45.73
C GLU A 30 39.47 19.29 -44.94
N VAL A 31 38.58 19.57 -43.98
CA VAL A 31 38.84 20.52 -42.91
C VAL A 31 38.53 19.78 -41.62
N GLU A 32 39.59 19.34 -40.95
CA GLU A 32 39.57 18.92 -39.56
C GLU A 32 39.18 20.11 -38.68
N VAL A 33 38.11 19.98 -37.89
CA VAL A 33 37.96 20.74 -36.64
C VAL A 33 37.07 19.97 -35.65
N GLU A 34 37.76 19.36 -34.69
CA GLU A 34 37.50 19.29 -33.25
C GLU A 34 36.17 18.69 -32.72
N ASP A 35 36.31 17.53 -32.06
CA ASP A 35 35.36 16.93 -31.11
C ASP A 35 35.01 17.92 -29.99
N GLU A 36 33.83 18.53 -30.04
CA GLU A 36 33.20 19.12 -28.84
C GLU A 36 32.07 18.21 -28.35
N LEU A 37 32.33 17.66 -27.16
CA LEU A 37 31.50 16.76 -26.36
C LEU A 37 30.15 17.41 -26.00
N ILE A 38 29.04 16.82 -26.45
CA ILE A 38 27.68 17.13 -25.97
C ILE A 38 27.18 15.92 -25.17
N GLU A 39 27.53 15.82 -23.88
CA GLU A 39 27.00 14.77 -22.98
C GLU A 39 26.82 15.24 -21.52
N VAL A 40 26.26 16.45 -21.25
CA VAL A 40 26.08 16.89 -19.83
C VAL A 40 24.75 17.55 -19.47
N GLU A 41 23.79 17.71 -20.38
CA GLU A 41 22.59 18.54 -20.11
C GLU A 41 21.33 17.77 -19.64
N ALA A 42 21.26 16.44 -19.81
CA ALA A 42 20.04 15.69 -19.48
C ALA A 42 19.84 15.42 -17.98
N ASP A 43 20.91 15.33 -17.18
CA ASP A 43 20.80 14.99 -15.75
C ASP A 43 20.43 16.21 -14.87
N GLN A 44 20.72 17.43 -15.34
CA GLN A 44 20.52 18.66 -14.55
C GLN A 44 19.08 19.18 -14.56
N GLU A 45 18.29 18.88 -15.59
CA GLU A 45 16.87 19.26 -15.65
C GLU A 45 16.01 18.39 -14.72
N VAL A 46 16.32 17.09 -14.61
CA VAL A 46 15.57 16.12 -13.79
C VAL A 46 15.80 16.35 -12.29
N GLU A 47 17.03 16.70 -11.88
CA GLU A 47 17.31 17.05 -10.48
C GLU A 47 16.63 18.36 -10.06
N ASN A 48 16.59 19.37 -10.94
CA ASN A 48 15.93 20.65 -10.65
C ASN A 48 14.41 20.51 -10.48
N ASP A 49 13.73 19.70 -11.29
CA ASP A 49 12.29 19.46 -11.18
C ASP A 49 11.90 18.74 -9.87
N LEU A 50 12.72 17.79 -9.42
CA LEU A 50 12.53 17.11 -8.13
C LEU A 50 12.70 18.07 -6.95
N GLN A 51 13.71 18.94 -7.00
CA GLN A 51 13.98 19.95 -5.98
C GLN A 51 12.81 20.93 -5.84
N LEU A 52 12.28 21.44 -6.98
CA LEU A 52 11.13 22.35 -7.01
C LEU A 52 9.85 21.70 -6.46
N SER A 53 9.64 20.41 -6.73
CA SER A 53 8.49 19.67 -6.20
C SER A 53 8.54 19.45 -4.68
N ASP A 54 9.75 19.35 -4.10
CA ASP A 54 9.94 19.20 -2.66
C ASP A 54 9.69 20.53 -1.94
N GLU A 55 10.11 21.67 -2.52
CA GLU A 55 9.86 23.02 -1.99
C GLU A 55 8.38 23.41 -1.98
N LEU A 56 7.58 22.93 -2.94
CA LEU A 56 6.14 23.18 -3.02
C LEU A 56 5.33 22.30 -2.05
N SER A 57 5.94 21.25 -1.49
CA SER A 57 5.25 20.29 -0.63
C SER A 57 5.44 20.63 0.85
N SER A 58 4.35 20.71 1.61
CA SER A 58 4.41 20.95 3.05
C SER A 58 4.98 19.75 3.84
N MET A 59 5.13 18.58 3.21
CA MET A 59 5.56 17.33 3.85
C MET A 59 6.97 16.94 3.36
N PRO A 60 7.93 16.66 4.27
CA PRO A 60 9.25 16.17 3.89
C PRO A 60 9.21 14.91 3.03
N HIS A 61 10.14 14.76 2.09
CA HIS A 61 10.22 13.60 1.19
C HIS A 61 10.19 12.24 1.93
N GLU A 62 10.86 12.13 3.08
CA GLU A 62 10.85 10.91 3.90
C GLU A 62 9.44 10.54 4.39
N ALA A 63 8.66 11.52 4.84
CA ALA A 63 7.29 11.32 5.28
C ALA A 63 6.35 10.99 4.11
N ARG A 64 6.57 11.58 2.92
CA ARG A 64 5.82 11.26 1.70
C ARG A 64 5.98 9.79 1.33
N ARG A 65 7.20 9.24 1.47
CA ARG A 65 7.46 7.80 1.23
C ARG A 65 6.68 6.91 2.18
N VAL A 66 6.60 7.27 3.46
CA VAL A 66 5.80 6.55 4.46
C VAL A 66 4.32 6.61 4.12
N LEU A 67 3.81 7.78 3.74
CA LEU A 67 2.42 7.95 3.32
C LEU A 67 2.07 7.05 2.13
N VAL A 68 2.90 7.05 1.08
CA VAL A 68 2.72 6.17 -0.08
C VAL A 68 2.76 4.70 0.31
N TYR A 69 3.65 4.33 1.23
CA TYR A 69 3.71 2.96 1.73
C TYR A 69 2.42 2.57 2.47
N LEU A 70 1.93 3.42 3.38
CA LEU A 70 0.66 3.22 4.08
C LEU A 70 -0.52 3.12 3.12
N MET A 71 -0.60 3.97 2.09
CA MET A 71 -1.67 3.91 1.10
C MET A 71 -1.67 2.61 0.28
N ARG A 72 -0.51 1.96 0.11
CA ARG A 72 -0.37 0.72 -0.66
C ARG A 72 -0.57 -0.53 0.19
N GLN A 73 0.06 -0.57 1.36
CA GLN A 73 0.10 -1.76 2.22
C GLN A 73 -0.98 -1.73 3.30
N GLY A 74 -1.34 -0.55 3.80
CA GLY A 74 -2.31 -0.38 4.88
C GLY A 74 -1.73 -0.50 6.29
N THR A 75 -0.52 -1.08 6.43
CA THR A 75 0.12 -1.34 7.71
C THR A 75 1.64 -1.16 7.64
N ILE A 76 2.28 -0.93 8.78
CA ILE A 76 3.73 -0.89 8.97
C ILE A 76 4.05 -1.59 10.30
N LEU A 77 4.92 -2.59 10.25
CA LEU A 77 5.45 -3.28 11.42
C LEU A 77 6.93 -2.92 11.64
N ALA A 78 7.28 -2.53 12.86
CA ALA A 78 8.68 -2.28 13.27
C ALA A 78 9.55 -3.53 13.12
N ALA A 79 8.97 -4.72 13.28
CA ALA A 79 9.63 -6.01 13.09
C ALA A 79 10.05 -6.27 11.63
N GLU A 80 9.35 -5.67 10.66
CA GLU A 80 9.66 -5.83 9.24
C GLU A 80 10.58 -4.71 8.73
N ASN A 81 10.28 -3.47 9.09
CA ASN A 81 11.05 -2.32 8.65
C ASN A 81 11.11 -1.22 9.71
N LEU A 82 12.05 -1.38 10.65
CA LEU A 82 12.28 -0.42 11.72
C LEU A 82 12.57 0.99 11.21
N LYS A 83 13.35 1.13 10.12
CA LYS A 83 13.69 2.45 9.57
C LYS A 83 12.45 3.22 9.11
N LEU A 84 11.52 2.54 8.44
CA LEU A 84 10.28 3.13 7.97
C LEU A 84 9.37 3.48 9.15
N PHE A 85 9.30 2.61 10.15
CA PHE A 85 8.54 2.83 11.38
C PHE A 85 9.07 4.03 12.20
N ASP A 86 10.39 4.20 12.30
CA ASP A 86 10.99 5.34 13.00
C ASP A 86 10.66 6.67 12.29
N VAL A 87 10.69 6.68 10.95
CA VAL A 87 10.29 7.84 10.15
C VAL A 87 8.80 8.15 10.34
N LEU A 88 7.94 7.13 10.38
CA LEU A 88 6.53 7.30 10.70
C LEU A 88 6.34 7.95 12.07
N CYS A 89 7.01 7.44 13.11
CA CYS A 89 6.93 7.99 14.46
C CYS A 89 7.44 9.44 14.52
N ARG A 90 8.48 9.77 13.75
CA ARG A 90 9.04 11.13 13.69
C ARG A 90 8.11 12.14 13.03
N TYR A 91 7.41 11.75 11.97
CA TYR A 91 6.53 12.63 11.18
C TYR A 91 5.03 12.33 11.37
N GLU A 92 4.68 11.70 12.50
CA GLU A 92 3.34 11.20 12.78
C GLU A 92 2.25 12.26 12.56
N THR A 93 2.43 13.48 13.10
CA THR A 93 1.43 14.54 13.05
C THR A 93 1.11 14.95 11.61
N VAL A 94 2.14 15.14 10.77
CA VAL A 94 1.98 15.56 9.38
C VAL A 94 1.32 14.44 8.57
N ILE A 95 1.77 13.19 8.77
CA ILE A 95 1.18 12.03 8.10
C ILE A 95 -0.30 11.87 8.49
N ARG A 96 -0.64 12.03 9.77
CA ARG A 96 -2.02 11.95 10.27
C ARG A 96 -2.91 13.03 9.65
N GLN A 97 -2.40 14.25 9.49
CA GLN A 97 -3.13 15.34 8.85
C GLN A 97 -3.48 15.01 7.39
N HIS A 98 -2.50 14.54 6.61
CA HIS A 98 -2.75 14.20 5.20
C HIS A 98 -3.64 12.97 5.01
N LEU A 99 -3.57 12.00 5.92
CA LEU A 99 -4.50 10.87 5.91
C LEU A 99 -5.94 11.32 6.21
N ALA A 100 -6.11 12.29 7.12
CA ALA A 100 -7.42 12.83 7.46
C ALA A 100 -8.10 13.55 6.29
N GLU A 101 -7.33 14.19 5.39
CA GLU A 101 -7.85 14.82 4.16
C GLU A 101 -8.57 13.83 3.23
N VAL A 102 -8.22 12.55 3.30
CA VAL A 102 -8.83 11.45 2.52
C VAL A 102 -9.68 10.51 3.38
N TYR A 103 -10.15 11.00 4.54
CA TYR A 103 -11.01 10.27 5.47
C TYR A 103 -10.42 8.97 6.02
N ILE A 104 -9.08 8.92 6.09
CA ILE A 104 -8.33 7.83 6.66
C ILE A 104 -7.69 8.28 7.98
N GLN A 105 -7.66 7.40 8.96
CA GLN A 105 -7.01 7.64 10.23
C GLN A 105 -5.83 6.69 10.40
N LEU A 106 -4.71 7.24 10.85
CA LEU A 106 -3.57 6.47 11.34
C LEU A 106 -3.82 6.05 12.79
N VAL A 107 -3.69 4.76 13.05
CA VAL A 107 -3.57 4.22 14.40
C VAL A 107 -2.15 3.70 14.57
N LEU A 108 -1.48 4.15 15.64
CA LEU A 108 -0.08 3.87 15.91
C LEU A 108 0.06 3.39 17.36
N ASP A 109 0.63 2.20 17.54
CA ASP A 109 1.13 1.70 18.81
C ASP A 109 2.65 1.59 18.75
N ALA A 110 3.33 2.61 19.28
CA ALA A 110 4.79 2.64 19.32
C ALA A 110 5.41 1.59 20.26
N LYS A 111 4.67 1.11 21.28
CA LYS A 111 5.18 0.10 22.22
C LYS A 111 5.19 -1.28 21.58
N GLN A 112 4.13 -1.59 20.84
CA GLN A 112 4.03 -2.85 20.10
C GLN A 112 4.75 -2.78 18.75
N GLY A 113 5.10 -1.59 18.28
CA GLY A 113 5.79 -1.40 17.01
C GLY A 113 4.88 -1.64 15.82
N VAL A 114 3.61 -1.23 15.91
CA VAL A 114 2.62 -1.47 14.85
C VAL A 114 1.88 -0.19 14.50
N ALA A 115 1.68 0.04 13.21
CA ALA A 115 0.92 1.16 12.71
C ALA A 115 0.07 0.77 11.50
N TYR A 116 -1.11 1.35 11.36
CA TYR A 116 -2.03 1.00 10.28
C TYR A 116 -3.04 2.09 10.02
N ILE A 117 -3.69 1.99 8.87
CA ILE A 117 -4.73 2.91 8.45
C ILE A 117 -6.11 2.26 8.48
N ILE A 118 -7.08 3.05 8.93
CA ILE A 118 -8.50 2.69 8.94
C ILE A 118 -9.34 3.81 8.35
N ASN A 119 -10.52 3.48 7.82
CA ASN A 119 -11.49 4.52 7.49
C ASN A 119 -11.98 5.18 8.79
N THR A 120 -12.23 6.47 8.72
CA THR A 120 -12.75 7.27 9.84
C THR A 120 -14.11 6.78 10.36
N GLU A 121 -14.97 6.20 9.52
CA GLU A 121 -16.23 5.54 9.92
C GLU A 121 -16.01 4.41 10.96
N ASN A 122 -14.91 3.64 10.83
CA ASN A 122 -14.72 2.43 11.64
C ASN A 122 -14.50 2.72 13.13
N ILE A 123 -14.18 3.95 13.51
CA ILE A 123 -14.02 4.36 14.92
C ILE A 123 -15.33 4.87 15.51
N ASN A 124 -16.17 5.48 14.69
CA ASN A 124 -17.39 6.14 15.17
C ASN A 124 -18.60 5.18 15.26
N ASP A 125 -18.47 3.96 14.71
CA ASP A 125 -19.55 2.97 14.57
C ASP A 125 -19.62 1.89 15.68
N GLU A 126 -19.24 2.22 16.92
CA GLU A 126 -19.62 1.37 18.07
C GLU A 126 -20.74 1.97 18.94
N ASN A 127 -21.07 3.25 18.79
CA ASN A 127 -22.04 3.92 19.68
C ASN A 127 -23.02 4.88 19.00
N ASP A 128 -22.98 5.05 17.68
CA ASP A 128 -23.85 5.99 16.98
C ASP A 128 -24.62 5.27 15.86
N ASP A 129 -25.85 4.83 16.17
CA ASP A 129 -26.85 4.36 15.18
C ASP A 129 -27.23 5.46 14.15
N THR A 130 -26.60 6.63 14.22
CA THR A 130 -26.70 7.66 13.19
C THR A 130 -25.85 7.23 12.01
N ALA A 131 -26.43 6.36 11.17
CA ALA A 131 -25.94 6.00 9.85
C ALA A 131 -25.27 7.20 9.17
N LEU A 132 -23.94 7.26 9.24
CA LEU A 132 -23.16 8.09 8.35
C LEU A 132 -23.48 7.53 6.97
N SER A 133 -24.35 8.27 6.29
CA SER A 133 -24.99 7.98 5.02
C SER A 133 -24.09 7.17 4.10
N ASP A 134 -24.69 6.22 3.39
CA ASP A 134 -24.14 5.37 2.30
C ASP A 134 -23.31 6.13 1.22
N ASP A 135 -23.22 7.46 1.32
CA ASP A 135 -22.48 8.39 0.48
C ASP A 135 -21.09 8.81 1.04
N PHE A 136 -20.63 8.25 2.16
CA PHE A 136 -19.29 8.59 2.66
C PHE A 136 -18.20 7.98 1.76
N PRO A 137 -17.28 8.78 1.18
CA PRO A 137 -16.28 8.26 0.25
C PRO A 137 -15.23 7.44 1.03
N THR A 138 -15.21 6.13 0.78
CA THR A 138 -14.24 5.21 1.40
C THR A 138 -13.14 4.86 0.43
N LEU A 139 -11.87 5.11 0.82
CA LEU A 139 -10.70 4.68 0.03
C LEU A 139 -10.35 3.21 0.29
N ILE A 140 -10.66 2.69 1.48
CA ILE A 140 -10.37 1.31 1.84
C ILE A 140 -11.61 0.46 1.56
N ARG A 141 -11.48 -0.46 0.60
CA ARG A 141 -12.54 -1.42 0.27
C ARG A 141 -12.74 -2.41 1.41
N LYS A 142 -13.94 -2.40 1.99
CA LYS A 142 -14.36 -3.42 2.97
C LYS A 142 -14.35 -4.81 2.28
N ARG A 143 -13.72 -5.79 2.93
CA ARG A 143 -13.78 -7.21 2.57
C ARG A 143 -14.54 -7.96 3.64
N THR A 144 -15.59 -8.68 3.25
CA THR A 144 -16.32 -9.53 4.18
C THR A 144 -15.53 -10.79 4.46
N LEU A 145 -15.35 -11.11 5.75
CA LEU A 145 -14.78 -12.38 6.15
C LEU A 145 -15.84 -13.49 6.07
N THR A 146 -15.40 -14.69 5.71
CA THR A 146 -16.30 -15.85 5.78
C THR A 146 -16.52 -16.24 7.25
N LEU A 147 -17.61 -16.96 7.53
CA LEU A 147 -17.87 -17.52 8.87
C LEU A 147 -16.69 -18.38 9.36
N TYR A 148 -16.11 -19.16 8.45
CA TYR A 148 -14.97 -20.01 8.75
C TYR A 148 -13.74 -19.20 9.15
N ASP A 149 -13.40 -18.15 8.38
CA ASP A 149 -12.25 -17.28 8.68
C ASP A 149 -12.44 -16.56 10.03
N THR A 150 -13.66 -16.07 10.27
CA THR A 150 -14.01 -15.42 11.54
C THR A 150 -13.84 -16.39 12.72
N LEU A 151 -14.26 -17.65 12.56
CA LEU A 151 -14.13 -18.65 13.61
C LEU A 151 -12.65 -18.99 13.90
N VAL A 152 -11.83 -19.15 12.86
CA VAL A 152 -10.37 -19.34 13.02
C VAL A 152 -9.76 -18.17 13.81
N LEU A 153 -10.12 -16.94 13.46
CA LEU A 153 -9.64 -15.75 14.16
C LEU A 153 -10.07 -15.69 15.62
N LEU A 154 -11.32 -16.01 15.93
CA LEU A 154 -11.81 -16.04 17.30
C LEU A 154 -11.06 -17.08 18.15
N ILE A 155 -10.76 -18.25 17.57
CA ILE A 155 -9.96 -19.29 18.25
C ILE A 155 -8.53 -18.79 18.49
N LEU A 156 -7.90 -18.16 17.50
CA LEU A 156 -6.56 -17.58 17.64
C LEU A 156 -6.55 -16.45 18.68
N ARG A 157 -7.52 -15.54 18.65
CA ARG A 157 -7.72 -14.46 19.62
C ARG A 157 -7.83 -15.01 21.03
N LYS A 158 -8.71 -15.98 21.25
CA LYS A 158 -8.91 -16.63 22.54
C LYS A 158 -7.62 -17.27 23.04
N TYR A 159 -6.95 -18.05 22.20
CA TYR A 159 -5.70 -18.72 22.57
C TYR A 159 -4.60 -17.71 22.92
N TYR A 160 -4.46 -16.64 22.13
CA TYR A 160 -3.51 -15.58 22.40
C TYR A 160 -3.74 -14.95 23.78
N GLN A 161 -4.98 -14.54 24.07
CA GLN A 161 -5.35 -13.92 25.35
C GLN A 161 -5.12 -14.85 26.55
N GLU A 162 -5.43 -16.13 26.42
CA GLU A 162 -5.17 -17.13 27.47
C GLU A 162 -3.67 -17.24 27.80
N ARG A 163 -2.81 -17.23 26.78
CA ARG A 163 -1.35 -17.33 26.97
C ARG A 163 -0.71 -16.03 27.45
N GLU A 164 -1.19 -14.90 26.95
CA GLU A 164 -0.79 -13.58 27.41
C GLU A 164 -1.12 -13.41 28.91
N THR A 165 -2.33 -13.81 29.32
CA THR A 165 -2.74 -13.80 30.74
C THR A 165 -1.89 -14.74 31.60
N ALA A 166 -1.36 -15.82 31.03
CA ALA A 166 -0.42 -16.73 31.68
C ALA A 166 1.02 -16.17 31.75
N GLY A 167 1.29 -15.01 31.14
CA GLY A 167 2.60 -14.36 31.14
C GLY A 167 3.57 -14.86 30.06
N GLU A 168 3.10 -15.63 29.07
CA GLU A 168 3.93 -16.10 27.97
C GLU A 168 4.29 -14.95 27.02
N GLN A 169 5.59 -14.66 26.85
CA GLN A 169 6.07 -13.62 25.93
C GLN A 169 6.10 -14.06 24.46
N LYS A 170 6.12 -15.38 24.20
CA LYS A 170 6.14 -15.95 22.86
C LYS A 170 5.09 -17.03 22.75
N ILE A 171 4.02 -16.73 22.00
CA ILE A 171 2.85 -17.59 21.85
C ILE A 171 2.96 -18.34 20.52
N ILE A 172 3.09 -19.67 20.59
CA ILE A 172 3.12 -20.56 19.43
C ILE A 172 1.92 -21.51 19.53
N ILE A 173 1.26 -21.76 18.41
CA ILE A 173 0.15 -22.70 18.30
C ILE A 173 0.37 -23.65 17.11
N ASP A 174 0.16 -24.93 17.35
CA ASP A 174 0.22 -25.95 16.31
C ASP A 174 -1.07 -25.97 15.50
N LEU A 175 -0.94 -26.25 14.21
CA LEU A 175 -2.09 -26.35 13.28
C LEU A 175 -3.12 -27.38 13.77
N GLU A 176 -2.66 -28.52 14.28
CA GLU A 176 -3.52 -29.59 14.82
C GLU A 176 -4.36 -29.12 16.02
N ARG A 177 -3.81 -28.20 16.82
CA ARG A 177 -4.52 -27.63 17.97
C ARG A 177 -5.62 -26.67 17.55
N ILE A 178 -5.38 -25.87 16.51
CA ILE A 178 -6.41 -25.01 15.91
C ILE A 178 -7.54 -25.90 15.36
N GLN A 179 -7.17 -26.97 14.66
CA GLN A 179 -8.13 -27.91 14.10
C GLN A 179 -8.99 -28.60 15.17
N ALA A 180 -8.39 -29.08 16.25
CA ALA A 180 -9.13 -29.67 17.37
C ALA A 180 -10.08 -28.66 18.04
N SER A 181 -9.71 -27.39 18.08
CA SER A 181 -10.54 -26.31 18.62
C SER A 181 -11.69 -25.93 17.68
N LEU A 182 -11.56 -26.18 16.37
CA LEU A 182 -12.60 -25.98 15.36
C LEU A 182 -13.63 -27.12 15.31
N THR A 183 -13.24 -28.35 15.68
CA THR A 183 -14.09 -29.54 15.60
C THR A 183 -15.51 -29.36 16.17
N PRO A 184 -15.75 -28.68 17.31
CA PRO A 184 -17.10 -28.51 17.85
C PRO A 184 -18.03 -27.65 16.98
N PHE A 185 -17.47 -26.83 16.10
CA PHE A 185 -18.21 -25.83 15.32
C PHE A 185 -18.39 -26.22 13.85
N ILE A 186 -17.75 -27.30 13.42
CA ILE A 186 -17.83 -27.81 12.04
C ILE A 186 -18.72 -29.07 12.08
N PRO A 187 -19.64 -29.26 11.12
CA PRO A 187 -20.38 -30.50 11.01
C PRO A 187 -19.42 -31.69 10.92
N ILE A 188 -19.80 -32.83 11.49
CA ILE A 188 -18.96 -34.04 11.48
C ILE A 188 -18.85 -34.51 10.03
N THR A 189 -17.79 -34.11 9.32
CA THR A 189 -17.51 -34.52 7.94
C THR A 189 -16.23 -35.35 7.90
N ASN A 190 -16.21 -36.39 7.07
CA ASN A 190 -15.08 -37.32 6.95
C ASN A 190 -13.97 -36.78 6.02
N HIS A 191 -13.66 -35.49 6.11
CA HIS A 191 -12.76 -34.80 5.17
C HIS A 191 -11.63 -34.05 5.88
N ASP A 192 -10.95 -34.71 6.81
CA ASP A 192 -9.82 -34.16 7.57
C ASP A 192 -8.75 -33.48 6.69
N SER A 193 -8.40 -34.11 5.56
CA SER A 193 -7.42 -33.55 4.62
C SER A 193 -7.89 -32.29 3.87
N LYS A 194 -9.20 -32.16 3.60
CA LYS A 194 -9.77 -30.95 2.99
C LYS A 194 -9.88 -29.84 4.03
N ASP A 195 -10.22 -30.20 5.26
CA ASP A 195 -10.32 -29.25 6.37
C ASP A 195 -8.94 -28.69 6.73
N ARG A 196 -7.88 -29.50 6.72
CA ARG A 196 -6.50 -29.04 6.85
C ARG A 196 -6.07 -28.08 5.74
N LYS A 197 -6.43 -28.38 4.48
CA LYS A 197 -6.13 -27.49 3.34
C LYS A 197 -6.89 -26.17 3.43
N LYS A 198 -8.16 -26.21 3.84
CA LYS A 198 -8.96 -25.00 4.10
C LYS A 198 -8.35 -24.18 5.23
N LEU A 199 -7.98 -24.83 6.33
CA LEU A 199 -7.33 -24.19 7.46
C LEU A 199 -6.02 -23.51 7.06
N SER A 200 -5.16 -24.18 6.28
CA SER A 200 -3.93 -23.55 5.78
C SER A 200 -4.20 -22.40 4.81
N GLY A 201 -5.24 -22.49 3.99
CA GLY A 201 -5.65 -21.42 3.07
C GLY A 201 -6.22 -20.21 3.80
N THR A 202 -7.06 -20.45 4.80
CA THR A 202 -7.54 -19.42 5.72
C THR A 202 -6.39 -18.84 6.53
N LEU A 203 -5.44 -19.64 7.01
CA LEU A 203 -4.28 -19.12 7.75
C LEU A 203 -3.39 -18.25 6.85
N GLY A 204 -3.16 -18.62 5.59
CA GLY A 204 -2.45 -17.75 4.64
C GLY A 204 -3.25 -16.49 4.29
N SER A 205 -4.57 -16.58 4.21
CA SER A 205 -5.43 -15.40 4.05
C SER A 205 -5.38 -14.51 5.30
N VAL A 206 -5.39 -15.12 6.49
CA VAL A 206 -5.28 -14.49 7.80
C VAL A 206 -3.89 -13.94 8.04
N GLU A 207 -2.83 -14.46 7.46
CA GLU A 207 -1.51 -13.84 7.49
C GLU A 207 -1.54 -12.51 6.72
N ASN A 208 -2.18 -12.49 5.54
CA ASN A 208 -2.47 -11.23 4.85
C ASN A 208 -3.41 -10.33 5.66
N TYR A 209 -4.24 -10.89 6.54
CA TYR A 209 -5.06 -10.13 7.49
C TYR A 209 -4.36 -9.87 8.85
N ARG A 210 -3.21 -10.46 9.18
CA ARG A 210 -2.50 -10.27 10.47
C ARG A 210 -1.91 -8.87 10.51
N GLU A 211 -1.50 -8.40 9.34
CA GLU A 211 -1.27 -7.00 9.00
C GLU A 211 -2.44 -6.07 9.35
N LEU A 212 -3.66 -6.57 9.56
CA LEU A 212 -4.88 -5.83 9.89
C LEU A 212 -5.50 -6.21 11.25
N ILE A 213 -5.20 -7.38 11.81
CA ILE A 213 -5.89 -7.94 13.01
C ILE A 213 -5.06 -7.82 14.29
N THR A 214 -3.72 -7.76 14.20
CA THR A 214 -2.85 -7.40 15.35
C THR A 214 -3.17 -5.99 15.88
N LEU A 215 -4.01 -5.27 15.14
CA LEU A 215 -4.32 -3.86 15.23
C LEU A 215 -5.71 -3.59 15.79
N ALA A 216 -6.61 -4.58 15.79
CA ALA A 216 -7.93 -4.48 16.39
C ALA A 216 -7.94 -4.88 17.89
N HIS A 217 -6.76 -5.07 18.49
CA HIS A 217 -6.57 -5.39 19.90
C HIS A 217 -5.84 -4.27 20.63
N ASN A 218 -6.51 -3.14 20.75
CA ASN A 218 -6.72 -2.45 22.02
C ASN A 218 -7.92 -1.53 21.91
#